data_AF-A0A4R6SL38-F1
#
_entry.id   AF-A0A4R6SL38-F1
#
_cell.length_a   1.000
_cell.length_b   1.000
_cell.length_c   1.000
_cell.angle_alpha   90.00
_cell.angle_beta   90.00
_cell.angle_gamma   90.00
#
_symmetry.space_group_name_H-M   'P 1'
#
loop_
_entity.id
_entity.type
_entity.pdbx_description
1 polymer ?
#
loop_
_entity_poly.entity_id
_entity_poly.type
_entity_poly.pdbx_seq_one_letter_code
_entity_poly.pdbx_strand_id
1 'polypeptide(L)'
;MHSSVAKYAWIEEEQGLAWTIAVTNGVLASNVVRAHGGDPDIRMGTRTFEQSAVPADEFGQYFCLRILAAPGFVAMTENNGWSGKVPEIARRVTRQGGRYFGVYWNRHGHAYVTEAQDGKITAYFEPLFADTRPGAGAIHPDWLSSDFDIEHYKAASLAAMEERTRISFDRFWLTLKAPTYRIPNPDVLLRDVPGARLP
;
A
#
# COMPACT_ATOMS: atom_id res chain seq x y z
N MET A 1 14.64 -11.02 -10.70
CA MET A 1 14.53 -10.13 -9.52
C MET A 1 15.70 -9.16 -9.36
N HIS A 2 16.97 -9.59 -9.43
CA HIS A 2 18.13 -8.74 -9.11
C HIS A 2 18.19 -7.35 -9.80
N SER A 3 17.80 -7.21 -11.08
CA SER A 3 17.85 -5.90 -11.77
C SER A 3 16.80 -4.89 -11.27
N SER A 4 15.65 -5.36 -10.80
CA SER A 4 14.56 -4.49 -10.31
C SER A 4 14.75 -4.07 -8.86
N VAL A 5 15.42 -4.89 -8.04
CA VAL A 5 15.79 -4.49 -6.67
C VAL A 5 16.79 -3.33 -6.70
N ALA A 6 17.81 -3.40 -7.57
CA ALA A 6 18.80 -2.33 -7.73
C ALA A 6 18.17 -0.97 -8.11
N LYS A 7 17.11 -0.98 -8.94
CA LYS A 7 16.33 0.23 -9.28
C LYS A 7 15.71 0.91 -8.06
N TYR A 8 15.35 0.13 -7.05
CA TYR A 8 14.69 0.61 -5.83
C TYR A 8 15.64 0.77 -4.64
N ALA A 9 16.95 0.51 -4.79
CA ALA A 9 17.93 0.57 -3.70
C ALA A 9 17.93 1.89 -2.91
N TRP A 10 17.61 3.01 -3.57
CA TRP A 10 17.51 4.32 -2.92
C TRP A 10 16.52 4.34 -1.74
N ILE A 11 15.52 3.47 -1.71
CA ILE A 11 14.52 3.42 -0.64
C ILE A 11 15.10 2.90 0.69
N GLU A 12 16.21 2.16 0.62
CA GLU A 12 16.88 1.61 1.80
C GLU A 12 17.61 2.70 2.57
N GLU A 13 18.06 3.74 1.87
CA GLU A 13 18.75 4.90 2.42
C GLU A 13 17.80 5.96 3.00
N GLU A 14 16.50 5.89 2.69
CA GLU A 14 15.47 6.83 3.17
C GLU A 14 15.12 6.56 4.65
N GLN A 15 15.99 7.05 5.53
CA GLN A 15 15.80 6.94 6.98
C GLN A 15 14.56 7.71 7.42
N GLY A 16 13.65 7.03 8.11
CA GLY A 16 12.45 7.64 8.69
C GLY A 16 11.23 7.68 7.76
N LEU A 17 11.35 7.25 6.50
CA LEU A 17 10.17 7.09 5.63
C LEU A 17 9.25 6.00 6.21
N ALA A 18 8.11 6.41 6.74
CA ALA A 18 7.01 5.55 7.15
C ALA A 18 5.82 5.84 6.25
N TRP A 19 5.31 4.83 5.56
CA TRP A 19 4.31 5.05 4.52
C TRP A 19 3.61 3.76 4.11
N THR A 20 2.54 3.96 3.34
CA THR A 20 1.97 2.93 2.48
C THR A 20 2.02 3.41 1.05
N ILE A 21 2.33 2.51 0.13
CA ILE A 21 2.03 2.63 -1.29
C ILE A 21 1.18 1.45 -1.72
N ALA A 22 0.20 1.69 -2.57
CA ALA A 22 -0.42 0.60 -3.32
C ALA A 22 -0.73 0.99 -4.74
N VAL A 23 -0.81 -0.01 -5.60
CA VAL A 23 -1.21 0.13 -6.99
C VAL A 23 -2.37 -0.82 -7.27
N THR A 24 -3.31 -0.36 -8.09
CA THR A 24 -4.43 -1.15 -8.57
C THR A 24 -4.66 -0.93 -10.05
N ASN A 25 -5.13 -1.97 -10.74
CA ASN A 25 -5.55 -1.93 -12.12
C ASN A 25 -6.99 -2.41 -12.26
N GLY A 26 -7.69 -1.93 -13.29
CA GLY A 26 -9.11 -2.26 -13.50
C GLY A 26 -10.09 -1.61 -12.51
N VAL A 27 -9.60 -0.73 -11.61
CA VAL A 27 -10.41 -0.06 -10.59
C VAL A 27 -10.36 1.46 -10.76
N LEU A 28 -11.51 2.12 -10.61
CA LEU A 28 -11.60 3.59 -10.64
C LEU A 28 -11.05 4.22 -9.36
N ALA A 29 -10.40 5.38 -9.50
CA ALA A 29 -9.89 6.16 -8.37
C ALA A 29 -10.95 6.46 -7.30
N SER A 30 -12.19 6.72 -7.71
CA SER A 30 -13.30 6.97 -6.80
C SER A 30 -13.68 5.75 -5.96
N ASN A 31 -13.53 4.53 -6.51
CA ASN A 31 -13.74 3.30 -5.77
C ASN A 31 -12.63 3.07 -4.75
N VAL A 32 -11.39 3.41 -5.09
CA VAL A 32 -10.27 3.37 -4.14
C VAL A 32 -10.54 4.29 -2.96
N VAL A 33 -10.91 5.56 -3.21
CA VAL A 33 -11.23 6.52 -2.14
C VAL A 33 -12.36 6.02 -1.24
N ARG A 34 -13.45 5.49 -1.82
CA ARG A 34 -14.58 4.93 -1.04
C ARG A 34 -14.20 3.70 -0.24
N ALA A 35 -13.36 2.81 -0.79
CA ALA A 35 -12.90 1.63 -0.07
C ALA A 35 -12.14 2.00 1.22
N HIS A 36 -11.44 3.13 1.19
CA HIS A 36 -10.74 3.73 2.33
C HIS A 36 -11.63 4.59 3.24
N GLY A 37 -12.95 4.65 2.98
CA GLY A 37 -13.89 5.45 3.77
C GLY A 37 -13.85 6.96 3.49
N GLY A 38 -13.15 7.39 2.44
CA GLY A 38 -13.19 8.77 1.98
C GLY A 38 -14.37 9.04 1.04
N ASP A 39 -14.67 10.32 0.84
CA ASP A 39 -15.63 10.79 -0.16
C ASP A 39 -14.87 11.31 -1.40
N PRO A 40 -15.05 10.71 -2.61
CA PRO A 40 -14.35 11.13 -3.82
C PRO A 40 -14.70 12.55 -4.30
N ASP A 41 -15.81 13.11 -3.82
CA ASP A 41 -16.26 14.46 -4.15
C ASP A 41 -15.74 15.51 -3.14
N ILE A 42 -15.24 15.08 -1.98
CA ILE A 42 -14.69 15.96 -0.92
C ILE A 42 -13.16 15.80 -0.83
N ARG A 43 -12.44 16.69 -1.52
CA ARG A 43 -10.97 16.70 -1.58
C ARG A 43 -10.36 17.70 -0.61
N MET A 44 -9.17 17.38 -0.08
CA MET A 44 -8.30 18.33 0.63
C MET A 44 -7.42 19.18 -0.33
N GLY A 45 -7.78 19.20 -1.63
CA GLY A 45 -6.98 19.77 -2.71
C GLY A 45 -5.94 18.81 -3.28
N THR A 46 -4.96 19.35 -3.99
CA THR A 46 -3.80 18.61 -4.52
C THR A 46 -2.57 18.86 -3.66
N ARG A 47 -1.90 17.80 -3.20
CA ARG A 47 -0.75 17.88 -2.28
C ARG A 47 0.38 16.98 -2.76
N THR A 48 1.61 17.29 -2.38
CA THR A 48 2.75 16.34 -2.50
C THR A 48 2.67 15.28 -1.38
N PHE A 49 3.58 14.29 -1.38
CA PHE A 49 3.67 13.32 -0.28
C PHE A 49 3.96 13.96 1.06
N GLU A 50 4.93 14.87 1.10
CA GLU A 50 5.27 15.61 2.31
C GLU A 50 4.09 16.45 2.82
N GLN A 51 3.42 17.19 1.93
CA GLN A 51 2.24 18.01 2.28
C GLN A 51 1.02 17.18 2.74
N SER A 52 1.03 15.86 2.48
CA SER A 52 -0.01 14.94 2.92
C SER A 52 0.26 14.34 4.31
N ALA A 53 1.37 14.70 4.98
CA ALA A 53 1.58 14.32 6.37
C ALA A 53 0.46 14.85 7.27
N VAL A 54 -0.04 13.98 8.15
CA VAL A 54 -1.00 14.37 9.19
C VAL A 54 -0.24 15.05 10.34
N PRO A 55 -0.73 16.17 10.89
CA PRO A 55 -0.15 16.79 12.08
C PRO A 55 -0.02 15.80 13.24
N ALA A 56 1.03 15.94 14.05
CA ALA A 56 1.35 14.96 15.10
C ALA A 56 0.25 14.83 16.16
N ASP A 57 -0.44 15.92 16.48
CA ASP A 57 -1.57 16.00 17.42
C ASP A 57 -2.87 15.40 16.86
N GLU A 58 -2.99 15.31 15.54
CA GLU A 58 -4.12 14.67 14.86
C GLU A 58 -3.82 13.24 14.37
N PHE A 59 -2.58 12.77 14.52
CA PHE A 59 -2.16 11.47 14.03
C PHE A 59 -2.98 10.33 14.63
N GLY A 60 -3.47 9.42 13.78
CA GLY A 60 -4.34 8.32 14.20
C GLY A 60 -5.82 8.69 14.31
N GLN A 61 -6.20 9.97 14.20
CA GLN A 61 -7.61 10.37 14.05
C GLN A 61 -8.07 10.22 12.60
N TYR A 62 -7.19 10.53 11.65
CA TYR A 62 -7.38 10.36 10.21
C TYR A 62 -6.04 10.13 9.52
N PHE A 63 -6.10 9.77 8.23
CA PHE A 63 -4.96 9.74 7.33
C PHE A 63 -5.25 10.51 6.05
N CYS A 64 -4.21 10.86 5.31
CA CYS A 64 -4.33 11.43 3.98
C CYS A 64 -4.04 10.35 2.93
N LEU A 65 -5.00 10.12 2.05
CA LEU A 65 -4.86 9.24 0.90
C LEU A 65 -4.59 10.11 -0.34
N ARG A 66 -3.36 10.09 -0.85
CA ARG A 66 -3.02 10.75 -2.12
C ARG A 66 -3.21 9.78 -3.27
N ILE A 67 -3.93 10.20 -4.33
CA ILE A 67 -4.28 9.37 -5.48
C ILE A 67 -3.61 9.89 -6.75
N LEU A 68 -2.88 9.02 -7.42
CA LEU A 68 -2.33 9.20 -8.76
C LEU A 68 -3.09 8.27 -9.71
N ALA A 69 -3.80 8.81 -10.69
CA ALA A 69 -4.56 8.02 -11.64
C ALA A 69 -4.06 8.28 -13.06
N ALA A 70 -3.89 7.21 -13.82
CA ALA A 70 -3.50 7.26 -15.23
C ALA A 70 -4.25 6.14 -15.99
N PRO A 71 -4.28 6.17 -17.34
CA PRO A 71 -4.86 5.08 -18.09
C PRO A 71 -4.26 3.73 -17.69
N GLY A 72 -5.12 2.80 -17.24
CA GLY A 72 -4.73 1.45 -16.85
C GLY A 72 -4.38 1.25 -15.37
N PHE A 73 -4.17 2.31 -14.58
CA PHE A 73 -3.87 2.15 -13.15
C PHE A 73 -4.26 3.31 -12.25
N VAL A 74 -4.40 2.98 -10.96
CA VAL A 74 -4.46 3.94 -9.85
C VAL A 74 -3.40 3.57 -8.83
N ALA A 75 -2.53 4.52 -8.51
CA ALA A 75 -1.60 4.41 -7.40
C ALA A 75 -2.08 5.29 -6.24
N MET A 76 -1.85 4.80 -5.03
CA MET A 76 -2.15 5.52 -3.80
C MET A 76 -0.93 5.56 -2.91
N THR A 77 -0.79 6.63 -2.15
CA THR A 77 0.22 6.73 -1.10
C THR A 77 -0.36 7.39 0.14
N GLU A 78 0.09 6.92 1.30
CA GLU A 78 -0.22 7.50 2.61
C GLU A 78 1.08 7.86 3.31
N ASN A 79 1.25 9.13 3.69
CA ASN A 79 2.38 9.55 4.51
C ASN A 79 2.10 9.16 5.98
N ASN A 80 2.87 8.21 6.49
CA ASN A 80 2.74 7.61 7.83
C ASN A 80 1.39 6.90 8.10
N GLY A 81 0.52 6.77 7.09
CA GLY A 81 -0.72 5.99 7.15
C GLY A 81 -0.50 4.52 6.78
N TRP A 82 -1.44 3.67 7.17
CA TRP A 82 -1.35 2.21 7.05
C TRP A 82 -2.62 1.54 6.53
N SER A 83 -3.57 2.30 6.00
CA SER A 83 -4.84 1.71 5.56
C SER A 83 -4.64 0.75 4.38
N GLY A 84 -3.69 1.02 3.49
CA GLY A 84 -3.40 0.14 2.36
C GLY A 84 -2.75 -1.20 2.69
N LYS A 85 -2.24 -1.43 3.91
CA LYS A 85 -1.83 -2.79 4.31
C LYS A 85 -3.00 -3.67 4.78
N VAL A 86 -4.17 -3.09 5.02
CA VAL A 86 -5.30 -3.80 5.62
C VAL A 86 -5.95 -4.73 4.59
N PRO A 87 -6.04 -6.05 4.84
CA PRO A 87 -6.67 -6.99 3.92
C PRO A 87 -8.06 -6.57 3.45
N GLU A 88 -8.93 -6.17 4.38
CA GLU A 88 -10.30 -5.77 4.03
C GLU A 88 -10.37 -4.55 3.09
N ILE A 89 -9.42 -3.62 3.17
CA ILE A 89 -9.34 -2.51 2.21
C ILE A 89 -9.01 -3.03 0.82
N ALA A 90 -8.02 -3.92 0.70
CA ALA A 90 -7.66 -4.55 -0.57
C ALA A 90 -8.82 -5.36 -1.18
N ARG A 91 -9.61 -6.07 -0.36
CA ARG A 91 -10.84 -6.75 -0.80
C ARG A 91 -11.86 -5.78 -1.34
N ARG A 92 -12.13 -4.69 -0.62
CA ARG A 92 -13.09 -3.65 -1.04
C ARG A 92 -12.70 -2.99 -2.35
N VAL A 93 -11.41 -2.67 -2.51
CA VAL A 93 -10.87 -2.09 -3.75
C VAL A 93 -11.11 -3.01 -4.94
N THR A 94 -10.85 -4.31 -4.77
CA THR A 94 -10.91 -5.31 -5.86
C THR A 94 -12.26 -6.03 -5.97
N ARG A 95 -13.28 -5.63 -5.19
CA ARG A 95 -14.57 -6.34 -5.11
C ARG A 95 -15.33 -6.41 -6.45
N GLN A 96 -15.15 -5.40 -7.30
CA GLN A 96 -15.75 -5.34 -8.64
C GLN A 96 -14.82 -5.91 -9.73
N GLY A 97 -13.76 -6.60 -9.31
CA GLY A 97 -12.69 -7.09 -10.15
C GLY A 97 -11.41 -6.27 -10.03
N GLY A 98 -10.34 -6.81 -10.62
CA GLY A 98 -9.04 -6.15 -10.71
C GLY A 98 -8.03 -6.64 -9.68
N ARG A 99 -6.85 -6.02 -9.68
CA ARG A 99 -5.75 -6.37 -8.78
C ARG A 99 -5.41 -5.20 -7.86
N TYR A 100 -4.94 -5.52 -6.67
CA TYR A 100 -4.37 -4.59 -5.70
C TYR A 100 -3.05 -5.16 -5.20
N PHE A 101 -2.02 -4.33 -5.14
CA PHE A 101 -0.75 -4.66 -4.51
C PHE A 101 -0.30 -3.49 -3.64
N GLY A 102 -0.24 -3.72 -2.33
CA GLY A 102 0.15 -2.75 -1.34
C GLY A 102 1.45 -3.14 -0.66
N VAL A 103 2.29 -2.15 -0.41
CA VAL A 103 3.52 -2.25 0.37
C VAL A 103 3.47 -1.19 1.47
N TYR A 104 3.75 -1.61 2.69
CA TYR A 104 3.78 -0.76 3.87
C TYR A 104 5.07 -0.99 4.63
N TRP A 105 5.60 0.07 5.22
CA TRP A 105 6.52 -0.05 6.36
C TRP A 105 6.46 1.18 7.26
N ASN A 106 6.97 1.04 8.49
CA ASN A 106 7.07 2.13 9.45
C ASN A 106 8.44 2.21 10.12
N ARG A 107 8.64 3.28 10.90
CA ARG A 107 9.84 3.52 11.71
C ARG A 107 10.07 2.54 12.87
N HIS A 108 9.11 1.66 13.16
CA HIS A 108 9.20 0.65 14.22
C HIS A 108 9.52 -0.73 13.68
N GLY A 109 9.86 -0.85 12.38
CA GLY A 109 10.26 -2.11 11.77
C GLY A 109 9.10 -3.05 11.44
N HIS A 110 7.86 -2.55 11.39
CA HIS A 110 6.76 -3.33 10.82
C HIS A 110 6.67 -3.05 9.33
N ALA A 111 6.57 -4.09 8.50
CA ALA A 111 6.37 -3.99 7.07
C ALA A 111 5.37 -5.04 6.57
N TYR A 112 4.58 -4.72 5.56
CA TYR A 112 3.60 -5.68 5.04
C TYR A 112 3.49 -5.56 3.54
N VAL A 113 3.44 -6.71 2.88
CA VAL A 113 2.97 -6.84 1.51
C VAL A 113 1.55 -7.41 1.57
N THR A 114 0.62 -6.74 0.88
CA THR A 114 -0.78 -7.15 0.76
C THR A 114 -1.15 -7.20 -0.72
N GLU A 115 -1.49 -8.37 -1.24
CA GLU A 115 -1.98 -8.55 -2.61
C GLU A 115 -3.42 -9.06 -2.57
N ALA A 116 -4.29 -8.46 -3.38
CA ALA A 116 -5.64 -8.96 -3.60
C ALA A 116 -5.98 -8.99 -5.09
N GLN A 117 -6.82 -9.94 -5.46
CA GLN A 117 -7.39 -10.05 -6.79
C GLN A 117 -8.86 -10.46 -6.68
N ASP A 118 -9.73 -9.71 -7.35
CA ASP A 118 -11.16 -9.99 -7.44
C ASP A 118 -11.83 -10.23 -6.05
N GLY A 119 -11.43 -9.44 -5.05
CA GLY A 119 -11.93 -9.51 -3.68
C GLY A 119 -11.27 -10.58 -2.79
N LYS A 120 -10.34 -11.38 -3.31
CA LYS A 120 -9.60 -12.41 -2.56
C LYS A 120 -8.18 -11.95 -2.26
N ILE A 121 -7.72 -12.16 -1.03
CA ILE A 121 -6.32 -11.91 -0.66
C ILE A 121 -5.46 -13.08 -1.17
N THR A 122 -4.42 -12.76 -1.92
CA THR A 122 -3.51 -13.73 -2.54
C THR A 122 -2.11 -13.68 -1.94
N ALA A 123 -1.75 -12.58 -1.27
CA ALA A 123 -0.54 -12.47 -0.47
C ALA A 123 -0.80 -11.58 0.73
N TYR A 124 -0.29 -11.99 1.90
CA TYR A 124 -0.29 -11.16 3.10
C TYR A 124 0.83 -11.62 4.01
N PHE A 125 1.96 -10.92 4.01
CA PHE A 125 3.14 -11.34 4.77
C PHE A 125 4.00 -10.15 5.19
N GLU A 126 4.79 -10.36 6.23
CA GLU A 126 5.82 -9.45 6.70
C GLU A 126 7.14 -9.79 5.96
N PRO A 127 7.66 -8.91 5.10
CA PRO A 127 8.74 -9.25 4.18
C PRO A 127 10.08 -9.52 4.89
N LEU A 128 10.24 -9.07 6.15
CA LEU A 128 11.38 -9.41 7.01
C LEU A 128 11.40 -10.90 7.41
N PHE A 129 10.31 -11.64 7.23
CA PHE A 129 10.20 -13.06 7.55
C PHE A 129 9.85 -13.92 6.32
N ALA A 130 10.12 -13.41 5.12
CA ALA A 130 9.74 -14.05 3.85
C ALA A 130 10.39 -15.43 3.61
N ASP A 131 11.56 -15.69 4.19
CA ASP A 131 12.29 -16.97 4.14
C ASP A 131 11.82 -18.00 5.18
N THR A 132 10.95 -17.58 6.09
CA THR A 132 10.39 -18.44 7.13
C THR A 132 9.08 -19.08 6.67
N ARG A 133 8.63 -20.12 7.39
CA ARG A 133 7.30 -20.68 7.15
C ARG A 133 6.23 -19.63 7.51
N PRO A 134 5.15 -19.51 6.72
CA PRO A 134 4.09 -18.55 7.01
C PRO A 134 3.53 -18.79 8.42
N GLY A 135 3.53 -17.73 9.23
CA GLY A 135 2.89 -17.72 10.53
C GLY A 135 1.36 -17.75 10.44
N ALA A 136 0.69 -17.86 11.59
CA ALA A 136 -0.76 -17.82 11.64
C ALA A 136 -1.29 -16.51 11.03
N GLY A 137 -2.19 -16.64 10.04
CA GLY A 137 -2.77 -15.48 9.35
C GLY A 137 -1.88 -14.85 8.28
N ALA A 138 -0.71 -15.42 7.96
CA ALA A 138 0.08 -15.00 6.80
C ALA A 138 -0.27 -15.86 5.57
N ILE A 139 -0.20 -15.27 4.39
CA ILE A 139 -0.28 -15.95 3.10
C ILE A 139 1.02 -15.66 2.35
N HIS A 140 1.89 -16.67 2.28
CA HIS A 140 3.06 -16.66 1.38
C HIS A 140 2.58 -17.11 0.00
N PRO A 141 2.64 -16.25 -1.02
CA PRO A 141 2.21 -16.59 -2.36
C PRO A 141 3.26 -17.42 -3.08
N ASP A 142 2.87 -18.17 -4.12
CA ASP A 142 3.79 -19.00 -4.92
C ASP A 142 4.91 -18.20 -5.61
N TRP A 143 4.68 -16.90 -5.83
CA TRP A 143 5.69 -16.01 -6.42
C TRP A 143 6.74 -15.53 -5.41
N LEU A 144 6.50 -15.70 -4.11
CA LEU A 144 7.48 -15.40 -3.07
C LEU A 144 8.55 -16.49 -3.11
N SER A 145 9.57 -16.25 -3.93
CA SER A 145 10.70 -17.16 -4.11
C SER A 145 11.66 -17.12 -2.91
N SER A 146 12.48 -18.16 -2.78
CA SER A 146 13.66 -18.17 -1.89
C SER A 146 14.63 -17.01 -2.13
N ASP A 147 14.59 -16.41 -3.32
CA ASP A 147 15.50 -15.34 -3.74
C ASP A 147 14.96 -13.94 -3.40
N PHE A 148 13.91 -13.84 -2.59
CA PHE A 148 13.44 -12.55 -2.08
C PHE A 148 14.54 -11.93 -1.19
N ASP A 149 14.99 -10.74 -1.56
CA ASP A 149 16.09 -10.06 -0.86
C ASP A 149 15.60 -9.45 0.45
N ILE A 150 15.71 -10.21 1.54
CA ILE A 150 15.25 -9.80 2.88
C ILE A 150 16.12 -8.68 3.46
N GLU A 151 17.42 -8.67 3.13
CA GLU A 151 18.33 -7.60 3.56
C GLU A 151 17.91 -6.24 2.96
N HIS A 152 17.36 -6.26 1.73
CA HIS A 152 16.80 -5.09 1.04
C HIS A 152 15.28 -5.21 0.86
N TYR A 153 14.56 -5.60 1.92
CA TYR A 153 13.14 -5.96 1.84
C TYR A 153 12.24 -4.84 1.30
N LYS A 154 12.60 -3.55 1.47
CA LYS A 154 11.78 -2.44 0.97
C LYS A 154 11.91 -2.37 -0.55
N ALA A 155 13.15 -2.44 -1.06
CA ALA A 155 13.44 -2.47 -2.49
C ALA A 155 12.87 -3.75 -3.14
N ALA A 156 13.01 -4.90 -2.48
CA ALA A 156 12.43 -6.17 -2.93
C ALA A 156 10.90 -6.12 -2.99
N SER A 157 10.24 -5.49 -2.01
CA SER A 157 8.78 -5.33 -2.01
C SER A 157 8.29 -4.43 -3.16
N LEU A 158 9.01 -3.34 -3.46
CA LEU A 158 8.69 -2.48 -4.61
C LEU A 158 8.96 -3.19 -5.94
N ALA A 159 10.04 -3.97 -6.04
CA ALA A 159 10.33 -4.79 -7.21
C ALA A 159 9.23 -5.84 -7.44
N ALA A 160 8.77 -6.51 -6.38
CA ALA A 160 7.65 -7.43 -6.45
C ALA A 160 6.37 -6.70 -6.89
N MET A 161 6.06 -5.52 -6.33
CA MET A 161 4.92 -4.72 -6.79
C MET A 161 4.98 -4.43 -8.29
N GLU A 162 6.13 -3.99 -8.81
CA GLU A 162 6.33 -3.73 -10.24
C GLU A 162 6.15 -5.00 -11.08
N GLU A 163 6.74 -6.13 -10.69
CA GLU A 163 6.63 -7.39 -11.42
C GLU A 163 5.17 -7.87 -11.50
N ARG A 164 4.46 -7.80 -10.37
CA ARG A 164 3.10 -8.32 -10.22
C ARG A 164 2.04 -7.45 -10.88
N THR A 165 2.30 -6.16 -11.02
CA THR A 165 1.33 -5.19 -11.55
C THR A 165 1.72 -4.59 -12.88
N ARG A 166 2.97 -4.77 -13.32
CA ARG A 166 3.60 -4.11 -14.47
C ARG A 166 3.63 -2.58 -14.34
N ILE A 167 3.50 -2.06 -13.12
CA ILE A 167 3.53 -0.63 -12.80
C ILE A 167 4.77 -0.35 -11.98
N SER A 168 5.73 0.35 -12.58
CA SER A 168 6.89 0.84 -11.84
C SER A 168 6.47 1.95 -10.88
N PHE A 169 6.92 1.88 -9.64
CA PHE A 169 6.98 3.08 -8.81
C PHE A 169 8.06 4.03 -9.34
N ASP A 170 7.72 5.30 -9.47
CA ASP A 170 8.65 6.38 -9.80
C ASP A 170 8.80 7.30 -8.60
N ARG A 171 10.04 7.57 -8.17
CA ARG A 171 10.34 8.46 -7.03
C ARG A 171 9.74 9.85 -7.21
N PHE A 172 9.57 10.33 -8.44
CA PHE A 172 8.91 11.59 -8.75
C PHE A 172 7.45 11.66 -8.25
N TRP A 173 6.79 10.51 -8.05
CA TRP A 173 5.44 10.47 -7.48
C TRP A 173 5.36 11.07 -6.08
N LEU A 174 6.48 11.11 -5.34
CA LEU A 174 6.53 11.71 -4.00
C LEU A 174 6.47 13.24 -4.05
N THR A 175 7.01 13.86 -5.09
CA THR A 175 7.06 15.32 -5.25
C THR A 175 5.95 15.85 -6.14
N LEU A 176 5.30 15.00 -6.94
CA LEU A 176 4.13 15.35 -7.74
C LEU A 176 2.92 15.68 -6.84
N LYS A 177 2.27 16.81 -7.13
CA LYS A 177 0.98 17.15 -6.52
C LYS A 177 -0.13 16.27 -7.08
N ALA A 178 -0.90 15.62 -6.22
CA ALA A 178 -2.05 14.82 -6.63
C ALA A 178 -3.26 15.01 -5.72
N PRO A 179 -4.49 14.75 -6.20
CA PRO A 179 -5.70 14.77 -5.37
C PRO A 179 -5.50 14.00 -4.08
N THR A 180 -5.80 14.65 -2.96
CA THR A 180 -5.62 14.09 -1.61
C THR A 180 -6.93 14.14 -0.86
N TYR A 181 -7.24 13.05 -0.17
CA TYR A 181 -8.50 12.84 0.53
C TYR A 181 -8.21 12.58 2.01
N ARG A 182 -9.06 13.13 2.89
CA ARG A 182 -9.09 12.74 4.29
C ARG A 182 -9.80 11.39 4.38
N ILE A 183 -9.16 10.40 4.98
CA ILE A 183 -9.74 9.09 5.25
C ILE A 183 -9.74 8.83 6.76
N PRO A 184 -10.75 8.14 7.31
CA PRO A 184 -10.73 7.75 8.72
C PRO A 184 -9.56 6.81 9.02
N ASN A 185 -9.19 6.71 10.29
CA ASN A 185 -8.33 5.62 10.73
C ASN A 185 -8.97 4.27 10.36
N PRO A 186 -8.24 3.32 9.72
CA PRO A 186 -8.81 2.04 9.32
C PRO A 186 -9.36 1.22 10.51
N ASP A 187 -8.83 1.40 11.73
CA ASP A 187 -9.38 0.74 12.93
C ASP A 187 -10.76 1.27 13.30
N VAL A 188 -11.02 2.56 13.06
CA VAL A 188 -12.34 3.16 13.26
C VAL A 188 -13.28 2.75 12.13
N LEU A 189 -12.80 2.81 10.88
CA LEU A 189 -13.57 2.45 9.69
C LEU A 189 -14.06 1.00 9.70
N LEU A 190 -13.25 0.08 10.24
CA LEU A 190 -13.46 -1.36 10.13
C LEU A 190 -13.80 -2.01 11.48
N ARG A 191 -14.10 -1.23 12.52
CA ARG A 191 -14.37 -1.74 13.88
C ARG A 191 -15.47 -2.80 13.93
N ASP A 192 -16.46 -2.69 13.04
CA ASP A 192 -17.64 -3.55 12.98
C ASP A 192 -17.52 -4.63 11.89
N VAL A 193 -16.32 -4.84 11.32
CA VAL A 193 -16.07 -5.81 10.24
C VAL A 193 -15.27 -6.99 10.79
N PRO A 194 -15.91 -8.15 11.03
CA PRO A 194 -15.22 -9.34 11.52
C PRO A 194 -14.09 -9.76 10.58
N GLY A 195 -12.92 -10.07 11.14
CA GLY A 195 -11.78 -10.54 10.36
C GLY A 195 -11.17 -9.50 9.41
N ALA A 196 -11.42 -8.20 9.61
CA ALA A 196 -10.91 -7.15 8.72
C ALA A 196 -9.38 -7.15 8.55
N ARG A 197 -8.66 -7.65 9.57
CA ARG A 197 -7.21 -7.77 9.63
C ARG A 197 -6.67 -9.12 9.16
N LEU A 198 -7.56 -10.09 8.92
CA LEU A 198 -7.19 -11.43 8.46
C LEU A 198 -7.26 -11.47 6.94
N PRO A 199 -6.34 -12.17 6.25
CA PRO A 199 -6.40 -12.35 4.80
C PRO A 199 -7.50 -13.34 4.36
#